data_AF-A0A3C0ITJ0-F1
#
_entry.id   AF-A0A3C0ITJ0-F1
#
_cell.length_a   1.000
_cell.length_b   1.000
_cell.length_c   1.000
_cell.angle_alpha   90.00
_cell.angle_beta   90.00
_cell.angle_gamma   90.00
#
_symmetry.space_group_name_H-M   'P 1'
#
loop_
_entity.id
_entity.type
_entity.pdbx_description
1 polymer ?
#
loop_
_entity_poly.entity_id
_entity_poly.type
_entity_poly.pdbx_seq_one_letter_code
_entity_poly.pdbx_strand_id
1 'polypeptide(L)'
;MTKQILALLTVLVLSFTAKAQLVISEIMFNPPESGTDSLEFIEIYNAGANTVNLRNHSIFYGGAKRLTFATDTNLLSNRLMVIAIGNPNAVRRQYNMSYTPIQVTSVSGLSNTA
;
A
#
# COMPACT_ATOMS: atom_id res chain seq x y z
N MET A 1 10.87 22.29 -42.26
CA MET A 1 11.58 21.13 -41.66
C MET A 1 11.86 21.33 -40.17
N THR A 2 12.37 22.49 -39.72
CA THR A 2 12.74 22.76 -38.31
C THR A 2 11.57 22.92 -37.32
N LYS A 3 10.39 23.41 -37.76
CA LYS A 3 9.22 23.59 -36.88
C LYS A 3 8.56 22.28 -36.44
N GLN A 4 8.63 21.22 -37.26
CA GLN A 4 8.05 19.92 -36.90
C GLN A 4 8.92 19.14 -35.92
N ILE A 5 10.25 19.29 -36.00
CA ILE A 5 11.19 18.69 -35.03
C ILE A 5 11.01 19.34 -33.65
N LEU A 6 10.78 20.66 -33.58
CA LEU A 6 10.55 21.36 -32.31
C LEU A 6 9.20 20.97 -31.67
N ALA A 7 8.13 20.84 -32.46
CA ALA A 7 6.83 20.38 -31.97
C ALA A 7 6.88 18.93 -31.43
N LEU A 8 7.63 18.03 -32.09
CA LEU A 8 7.81 16.65 -31.66
C LEU A 8 8.64 16.54 -30.37
N LEU A 9 9.65 17.39 -30.19
CA LEU A 9 10.42 17.49 -28.94
C LEU A 9 9.59 18.04 -27.79
N THR A 10 8.67 18.97 -28.07
CA THR A 10 7.83 19.61 -27.04
C THR A 10 6.77 18.63 -26.50
N VAL A 11 6.20 17.77 -27.37
CA VAL A 11 5.26 16.70 -26.96
C VAL A 11 5.95 15.61 -26.13
N LEU A 12 7.24 15.32 -26.40
CA LEU A 12 8.02 14.33 -25.65
C LEU A 12 8.35 14.78 -24.21
N VAL A 13 8.41 16.09 -23.94
CA VAL A 13 8.75 16.67 -22.63
C VAL A 13 7.53 16.83 -21.71
N LEU A 14 6.30 16.66 -22.21
CA LEU A 14 5.09 17.17 -21.54
C LEU A 14 4.36 16.24 -20.56
N SER A 15 4.85 15.04 -20.21
CA SER A 15 4.14 14.21 -19.20
C SER A 15 5.00 13.16 -18.50
N PHE A 16 5.96 13.57 -17.68
CA PHE A 16 6.31 12.75 -16.52
C PHE A 16 5.53 13.27 -15.32
N THR A 17 4.22 13.00 -15.29
CA THR A 17 3.47 13.21 -14.05
C THR A 17 3.97 12.16 -13.08
N ALA A 18 4.66 12.59 -12.02
CA ALA A 18 5.02 11.72 -10.90
C ALA A 18 3.72 11.37 -10.17
N LYS A 19 2.94 10.42 -10.70
CA LYS A 19 1.87 9.80 -9.91
C LYS A 19 2.52 9.15 -8.70
N ALA A 20 1.90 9.27 -7.53
CA ALA A 20 2.28 8.48 -6.37
C ALA A 20 2.31 7.00 -6.80
N GLN A 21 3.49 6.38 -6.72
CA GLN A 21 3.69 5.02 -7.18
C GLN A 21 2.99 4.02 -6.27
N LEU A 22 2.84 4.36 -5.00
CA LEU A 22 2.12 3.58 -4.00
C LEU A 22 0.80 4.28 -3.67
N VAL A 23 -0.29 3.53 -3.75
CA VAL A 23 -1.65 3.96 -3.47
C VAL A 23 -2.18 3.11 -2.32
N ILE A 24 -2.87 3.70 -1.36
CA ILE A 24 -3.70 2.92 -0.42
C ILE A 24 -4.98 2.56 -1.18
N SER A 25 -5.14 1.30 -1.58
CA SER A 25 -6.27 0.84 -2.38
C SER A 25 -7.48 0.46 -1.52
N GLU A 26 -7.24 0.00 -0.28
CA GLU A 26 -8.30 -0.38 0.65
C GLU A 26 -7.89 -0.11 2.10
N ILE A 27 -8.89 0.28 2.91
CA ILE A 27 -8.80 0.32 4.36
C ILE A 27 -10.02 -0.45 4.89
N MET A 28 -9.78 -1.64 5.43
CA MET A 28 -10.80 -2.45 6.09
C MET A 28 -10.73 -2.18 7.60
N PHE A 29 -11.48 -1.18 8.08
CA PHE A 29 -11.45 -0.73 9.48
C PHE A 29 -12.60 -1.28 10.33
N ASN A 30 -13.62 -1.89 9.71
CA ASN A 30 -14.77 -2.46 10.42
C ASN A 30 -15.28 -3.69 9.67
N PRO A 31 -14.46 -4.77 9.65
CA PRO A 31 -14.85 -6.02 9.01
C PRO A 31 -16.10 -6.63 9.68
N PRO A 32 -16.89 -7.44 8.96
CA PRO A 32 -18.16 -8.00 9.47
C PRO A 32 -17.99 -9.12 10.52
N GLU A 33 -16.91 -9.14 11.28
CA GLU A 33 -16.71 -10.08 12.38
C GLU A 33 -17.34 -9.58 13.69
N SER A 34 -17.67 -10.52 14.58
CA SER A 34 -18.10 -10.18 15.93
C SER A 34 -16.89 -10.03 16.84
N GLY A 35 -16.61 -8.79 17.26
CA GLY A 35 -15.91 -8.46 18.49
C GLY A 35 -14.41 -8.18 18.43
N THR A 36 -13.59 -9.02 17.79
CA THR A 36 -12.12 -9.03 18.04
C THR A 36 -11.30 -8.16 17.08
N ASP A 37 -11.92 -7.45 16.13
CA ASP A 37 -11.28 -6.61 15.09
C ASP A 37 -10.02 -7.27 14.48
N SER A 38 -10.08 -8.58 14.26
CA SER A 38 -8.96 -9.43 13.83
C SER A 38 -8.74 -9.45 12.32
N LEU A 39 -9.67 -8.89 11.56
CA LEU A 39 -9.71 -8.84 10.10
C LEU A 39 -9.43 -7.43 9.56
N GLU A 40 -8.99 -6.50 10.40
CA GLU A 40 -8.60 -5.16 9.96
C GLU A 40 -7.31 -5.20 9.13
N PHE A 41 -7.28 -4.42 8.05
CA PHE A 41 -6.08 -4.29 7.22
C PHE A 41 -6.04 -2.97 6.44
N ILE A 42 -4.83 -2.63 5.99
CA ILE A 42 -4.56 -1.62 4.97
C ILE A 42 -4.00 -2.35 3.75
N GLU A 43 -4.54 -2.09 2.57
CA GLU A 43 -4.00 -2.57 1.30
C GLU A 43 -3.24 -1.45 0.60
N ILE A 44 -2.02 -1.76 0.16
CA ILE A 44 -1.22 -0.88 -0.70
C ILE A 44 -1.10 -1.49 -2.10
N TYR A 45 -1.29 -0.67 -3.12
CA TYR A 45 -1.15 -1.01 -4.53
C TYR A 45 -0.02 -0.21 -5.16
N ASN A 46 0.88 -0.88 -5.86
CA ASN A 46 1.88 -0.23 -6.70
C ASN A 46 1.28 0.06 -8.09
N ALA A 47 0.84 1.30 -8.29
CA ALA A 47 0.25 1.78 -9.54
C ALA A 47 1.28 2.21 -10.59
N GLY A 48 2.58 2.14 -10.28
CA GLY A 48 3.64 2.48 -11.23
C GLY A 48 4.14 1.28 -12.03
N ALA A 49 4.92 1.59 -13.07
CA ALA A 49 5.46 0.60 -13.99
C ALA A 49 6.65 -0.20 -13.42
N ASN A 50 7.25 0.24 -12.31
CA ASN A 50 8.46 -0.35 -11.74
C ASN A 50 8.19 -1.00 -10.37
N THR A 51 9.03 -1.96 -9.98
CA THR A 51 9.05 -2.48 -8.60
C THR A 51 9.46 -1.39 -7.62
N VAL A 52 8.80 -1.33 -6.47
CA VAL A 52 9.17 -0.46 -5.34
C VAL A 52 9.76 -1.30 -4.22
N ASN A 53 10.95 -0.95 -3.75
CA ASN A 53 11.46 -1.49 -2.48
C ASN A 53 10.93 -0.62 -1.32
N LEU A 54 10.14 -1.23 -0.46
CA LEU A 54 9.50 -0.58 0.68
C LEU A 54 10.43 -0.44 1.89
N ARG A 55 11.70 -0.86 1.83
CA ARG A 55 12.66 -0.68 2.92
C ARG A 55 12.64 0.76 3.43
N ASN A 56 12.63 0.91 4.75
CA ASN A 56 12.51 2.19 5.48
C ASN A 56 11.20 2.97 5.28
N HIS A 57 10.29 2.51 4.42
CA HIS A 57 8.93 3.05 4.41
C HIS A 57 8.24 2.71 5.73
N SER A 58 7.28 3.53 6.11
CA SER A 58 6.57 3.36 7.38
C SER A 58 5.08 3.62 7.19
N ILE A 59 4.27 2.88 7.95
CA ILE A 59 2.83 3.07 8.02
C ILE A 59 2.52 3.85 9.29
N PHE A 60 1.75 4.91 9.13
CA PHE A 60 1.27 5.78 10.21
C PHE A 60 -0.25 5.76 10.22
N TYR A 61 -0.83 5.54 11.40
CA TYR A 61 -2.26 5.72 11.65
C TYR A 61 -2.50 5.92 13.15
N GLY A 62 -3.62 6.58 13.49
CA GLY A 62 -3.93 6.97 14.87
C GLY A 62 -2.81 7.80 15.52
N GLY A 63 -2.24 8.75 14.77
CA GLY A 63 -1.19 9.67 15.25
C GLY A 63 0.19 9.07 15.51
N ALA A 64 0.40 7.77 15.29
CA ALA A 64 1.65 7.09 15.61
C ALA A 64 2.19 6.29 14.42
N LYS A 65 3.51 6.04 14.44
CA LYS A 65 4.17 5.09 13.53
C LYS A 65 3.90 3.68 14.01
N ARG A 66 3.34 2.84 13.13
CA ARG A 66 2.83 1.50 13.50
C ARG A 66 3.68 0.38 12.92
N LEU A 67 4.30 0.62 11.77
CA LEU A 67 5.21 -0.30 11.10
C LEU A 67 6.32 0.48 10.42
N THR A 68 7.53 -0.09 10.42
CA THR A 68 8.61 0.27 9.50
C THR A 68 9.09 -1.02 8.83
N PHE A 69 9.21 -1.01 7.50
CA PHE A 69 9.79 -2.15 6.78
C PHE A 69 11.31 -2.16 7.01
N ALA A 70 11.76 -3.00 7.94
CA ALA A 70 13.16 -3.05 8.38
C ALA A 70 14.11 -3.70 7.36
N THR A 71 13.56 -4.56 6.49
CA THR A 71 14.29 -5.31 5.46
C THR A 71 13.74 -5.01 4.08
N ASP A 72 14.50 -5.40 3.06
CA ASP A 72 14.07 -5.25 1.67
C ASP A 72 12.74 -5.97 1.45
N THR A 73 11.75 -5.21 1.00
CA THR A 73 10.38 -5.69 0.75
C THR A 73 9.95 -5.13 -0.59
N ASN A 74 9.97 -5.97 -1.63
CA ASN A 74 9.72 -5.54 -3.00
C ASN A 74 8.23 -5.70 -3.34
N LEU A 75 7.56 -4.57 -3.61
CA LEU A 75 6.24 -4.56 -4.20
C LEU A 75 6.37 -4.38 -5.72
N LEU A 76 6.14 -5.47 -6.45
CA LEU A 76 6.22 -5.49 -7.91
C LEU A 76 5.22 -4.50 -8.54
N SER A 77 5.53 -4.07 -9.76
CA SER A 77 4.63 -3.26 -10.60
C SER A 77 3.25 -3.90 -10.74
N ASN A 78 2.20 -3.09 -10.62
CA ASN A 78 0.79 -3.50 -10.70
C ASN A 78 0.41 -4.63 -9.73
N ARG A 79 1.00 -4.65 -8.53
CA ARG A 79 0.67 -5.62 -7.47
C ARG A 79 0.24 -4.94 -6.19
N LEU A 80 -0.56 -5.69 -5.43
CA LEU A 80 -1.10 -5.33 -4.12
C LEU A 80 -0.36 -6.07 -3.01
N MET A 81 -0.30 -5.43 -1.84
CA MET A 81 0.22 -5.98 -0.60
C MET A 81 -0.71 -5.59 0.53
N VAL A 82 -1.12 -6.59 1.31
CA VAL A 82 -1.96 -6.41 2.49
C VAL A 82 -1.09 -6.31 3.74
N ILE A 83 -1.39 -5.32 4.56
CA ILE A 83 -0.86 -5.14 5.90
C ILE A 83 -1.99 -5.37 6.90
N ALA A 84 -1.98 -6.52 7.57
CA ALA A 84 -2.94 -6.89 8.59
C ALA A 84 -2.64 -6.21 9.92
N ILE A 85 -3.69 -5.71 10.58
CA ILE A 85 -3.60 -5.13 11.92
C ILE A 85 -3.90 -6.23 12.93
N GLY A 86 -2.92 -6.58 13.77
CA GLY A 86 -3.10 -7.63 14.77
C GLY A 86 -2.94 -9.05 14.24
N ASN A 87 -3.88 -9.60 13.44
CA ASN A 87 -3.91 -11.04 13.12
C ASN A 87 -3.82 -11.36 11.60
N PRO A 88 -2.61 -11.53 11.04
CA PRO A 88 -2.43 -11.79 9.61
C PRO A 88 -2.99 -13.14 9.17
N ASN A 89 -3.08 -14.12 10.07
CA ASN A 89 -3.64 -15.44 9.75
C ASN A 89 -5.17 -15.42 9.67
N ALA A 90 -5.83 -14.56 10.45
CA ALA A 90 -7.28 -14.37 10.34
C ALA A 90 -7.61 -13.72 8.98
N VAL A 91 -6.94 -12.62 8.63
CA VAL A 91 -7.08 -11.95 7.32
C VAL A 91 -6.78 -12.94 6.18
N ARG A 92 -5.66 -13.66 6.23
CA ARG A 92 -5.30 -14.64 5.19
C ARG A 92 -6.40 -15.67 4.94
N ARG A 93 -6.97 -16.24 6.02
CA ARG A 93 -8.01 -17.27 5.89
C ARG A 93 -9.34 -16.69 5.42
N GLN A 94 -9.75 -15.55 5.97
CA GLN A 94 -11.02 -14.91 5.62
C GLN A 94 -11.07 -14.53 4.13
N TYR A 95 -10.00 -13.93 3.62
CA TYR A 95 -9.90 -13.46 2.24
C TYR A 95 -9.24 -14.48 1.30
N ASN A 96 -9.07 -15.72 1.77
CA ASN A 96 -8.54 -16.85 1.01
C ASN A 96 -7.22 -16.56 0.27
N MET A 97 -6.32 -15.84 0.95
CA MET A 97 -5.05 -15.38 0.36
C MET A 97 -4.01 -16.49 0.32
N SER A 98 -3.24 -16.55 -0.77
CA SER A 98 -2.16 -17.53 -0.94
C SER A 98 -0.88 -17.22 -0.14
N TYR A 99 -0.83 -16.09 0.55
CA TYR A 99 0.31 -15.64 1.35
C TYR A 99 -0.16 -15.04 2.67
N THR A 100 0.73 -14.99 3.66
CA THR A 100 0.46 -14.34 4.95
C THR A 100 0.75 -12.84 4.84
N PRO A 101 -0.24 -11.96 5.10
CA PRO A 101 -0.05 -10.51 5.14
C PRO A 101 1.06 -10.08 6.10
N ILE A 102 1.64 -8.90 5.84
CA ILE A 102 2.54 -8.25 6.80
C ILE A 102 1.74 -7.86 8.03
N GLN A 103 2.28 -8.14 9.22
CA GLN A 103 1.58 -7.87 10.48
C GLN A 103 2.05 -6.56 11.11
N VAL A 104 1.09 -5.74 11.56
CA VAL A 104 1.32 -4.70 12.57
C VAL A 104 1.10 -5.31 13.95
N THR A 105 2.11 -5.21 14.81
CA THR A 105 2.10 -5.81 16.16
C THR A 105 1.61 -4.86 17.26
N SER A 106 1.48 -3.55 16.99
CA SER A 106 1.04 -2.53 17.95
C SER A 106 -0.45 -2.19 17.76
N VAL A 107 -1.31 -2.88 18.52
CA VAL A 107 -2.75 -3.07 18.29
C VAL A 107 -3.67 -1.99 18.86
N SER A 108 -3.49 -0.73 18.47
CA SER A 108 -4.68 0.12 18.36
C SER A 108 -5.31 -0.23 17.01
N GLY A 109 -6.56 -0.68 16.97
CA GLY A 109 -7.27 -0.95 15.71
C GLY A 109 -7.33 0.29 14.82
N LEU A 110 -7.87 0.14 13.61
CA LEU A 110 -8.06 1.24 12.67
C LEU A 110 -9.23 2.11 13.12
N SER A 111 -8.96 3.07 14.01
CA SER A 111 -9.98 4.01 14.49
C SER A 111 -10.32 5.10 13.46
N ASN A 112 -11.59 5.51 13.44
CA ASN A 112 -12.08 6.67 12.70
C ASN A 112 -12.10 7.97 13.54
N THR A 113 -11.62 7.93 14.78
CA THR A 113 -11.53 9.11 15.64
C THR A 113 -10.18 9.80 15.45
N ALA A 114 -10.23 11.08 15.07
CA ALA A 114 -9.07 11.96 14.97
C ALA A 114 -8.51 12.35 16.35
#